data_AF-A0AAD9R6N8-F1
#
_entry.id   AF-A0AAD9R6N8-F1
#
_cell.length_a   1.000
_cell.length_b   1.000
_cell.length_c   1.000
_cell.angle_alpha   90.00
_cell.angle_beta   90.00
_cell.angle_gamma   90.00
#
_symmetry.space_group_name_H-M   'P 1'
#
loop_
_entity.id
_entity.type
_entity.pdbx_description
1 polymer ?
#
loop_
_entity_poly.entity_id
_entity_poly.type
_entity_poly.pdbx_seq_one_letter_code
_entity_poly.pdbx_strand_id
1 'polypeptide(L)'
;MAQKLVNLGQRMATATPRFATKLSFQALGLAKKAQPHATKFWNNAKVEMLPPKTSDWPAIKKSFMGLKDAALTGKFLDVTVKEACVNTLVAAEIAFWFYVGEMIGRRSLIGYNV
;
A
#
# COMPACT_ATOMS: atom_id res chain seq x y z
N MET A 1 -34.95 29.77 35.17
CA MET A 1 -34.82 28.75 34.11
C MET A 1 -34.15 29.31 32.84
N ALA A 2 -34.57 30.48 32.34
CA ALA A 2 -34.00 31.08 31.11
C ALA A 2 -32.49 31.40 31.16
N GLN A 3 -31.96 31.99 32.25
CA GLN A 3 -30.52 32.32 32.35
C GLN A 3 -29.58 31.11 32.39
N LYS A 4 -30.03 29.94 32.88
CA LYS A 4 -29.23 28.71 32.84
C LYS A 4 -29.10 28.17 31.42
N LEU A 5 -30.17 28.30 30.62
CA LEU A 5 -30.19 27.92 29.20
C LEU A 5 -29.30 28.85 28.34
N VAL A 6 -29.33 30.17 28.62
CA VAL A 6 -28.48 31.14 27.93
C VAL A 6 -26.99 30.92 28.26
N ASN A 7 -26.65 30.69 29.52
CA ASN A 7 -25.27 30.34 29.91
C ASN A 7 -24.80 29.00 29.32
N LEU A 8 -25.68 27.99 29.25
CA LEU A 8 -25.38 26.71 28.62
C LEU A 8 -25.15 26.88 27.11
N GLY A 9 -25.98 27.67 26.44
CA GLY A 9 -25.83 28.02 25.03
C GLY A 9 -24.53 28.76 24.72
N GLN A 10 -24.14 29.72 25.55
CA GLN A 10 -22.86 30.43 25.42
C GLN A 10 -21.65 29.50 25.67
N ARG A 11 -21.75 28.55 26.60
CA ARG A 11 -20.69 27.55 26.84
C ARG A 11 -20.58 26.52 25.72
N MET A 12 -21.69 26.08 25.14
CA MET A 12 -21.71 25.21 23.95
C MET A 12 -21.15 25.93 22.73
N ALA A 13 -21.57 27.18 22.48
CA ALA A 13 -21.12 27.98 21.34
C ALA A 13 -19.63 28.36 21.39
N THR A 14 -19.03 28.43 22.59
CA THR A 14 -17.59 28.67 22.78
C THR A 14 -16.77 27.39 22.90
N ALA A 15 -17.39 26.26 23.28
CA ALA A 15 -16.74 24.95 23.34
C ALA A 15 -16.58 24.29 21.97
N THR A 16 -17.53 24.46 21.06
CA THR A 16 -17.47 23.93 19.68
C THR A 16 -16.28 24.46 18.87
N PRO A 17 -15.96 25.77 18.81
CA PRO A 17 -14.78 26.26 18.09
C PRO A 17 -13.47 25.82 18.74
N ARG A 18 -13.42 25.68 20.08
CA ARG A 18 -12.24 25.15 20.79
C ARG A 18 -11.98 23.67 20.51
N PHE A 19 -13.04 22.87 20.42
CA PHE A 19 -12.92 21.46 20.08
C PHE A 19 -12.54 21.27 18.61
N ALA A 20 -13.17 22.01 17.69
CA ALA A 20 -12.84 21.99 16.27
C ALA A 20 -11.39 22.43 16.01
N THR A 21 -10.91 23.47 16.69
CA THR A 21 -9.50 23.89 16.61
C THR A 21 -8.55 22.87 17.21
N LYS A 22 -8.87 22.23 18.34
CA LYS A 22 -8.05 21.14 18.87
C LYS A 22 -7.98 19.94 17.93
N LEU A 23 -9.11 19.54 17.34
CA LEU A 23 -9.14 18.47 16.34
C LEU A 23 -8.35 18.83 15.10
N SER A 24 -8.43 20.07 14.61
CA SER A 24 -7.64 20.50 13.46
C SER A 24 -6.14 20.51 13.77
N PHE A 25 -5.72 20.99 14.95
CA PHE A 25 -4.32 20.91 15.37
C PHE A 25 -3.83 19.47 15.55
N GLN A 26 -4.66 18.57 16.08
CA GLN A 26 -4.32 17.15 16.20
C GLN A 26 -4.23 16.46 14.83
N ALA A 27 -5.17 16.73 13.93
CA ALA A 27 -5.15 16.22 12.56
C ALA A 27 -3.91 16.73 11.79
N LEU A 28 -3.55 18.02 11.94
CA LEU A 28 -2.33 18.59 11.38
C LEU A 28 -1.07 17.94 11.98
N GLY A 29 -1.07 17.67 13.29
CA GLY A 29 0.02 16.95 13.96
C GLY A 29 0.22 15.53 13.42
N LEU A 30 -0.89 14.79 13.21
CA LEU A 30 -0.86 13.45 12.62
C LEU A 30 -0.42 13.48 11.15
N ALA A 31 -0.93 14.44 10.37
CA ALA A 31 -0.52 14.62 8.97
C ALA A 31 0.99 14.93 8.87
N LYS A 32 1.51 15.82 9.72
CA LYS A 32 2.93 16.16 9.76
C LYS A 32 3.80 14.98 10.20
N LYS A 33 3.28 14.08 11.05
CA LYS A 33 3.95 12.84 11.43
C LYS A 33 3.93 11.80 10.30
N ALA A 34 2.85 11.71 9.54
CA ALA A 34 2.73 10.78 8.42
C ALA A 34 3.53 11.23 7.18
N GLN A 35 3.71 12.54 7.00
CA GLN A 35 4.42 13.14 5.87
C GLN A 35 5.77 12.49 5.53
N PRO A 36 6.74 12.32 6.46
CA PRO A 36 8.02 11.70 6.12
C PRO A 36 7.89 10.25 5.65
N HIS A 37 6.96 9.48 6.21
CA HIS A 37 6.72 8.09 5.81
C HIS A 37 6.09 8.01 4.42
N ALA A 38 5.11 8.87 4.14
CA ALA A 38 4.48 8.96 2.84
C ALA A 38 5.48 9.39 1.76
N THR A 39 6.34 10.37 2.05
CA THR A 39 7.41 10.79 1.12
C THR A 39 8.40 9.67 0.85
N LYS A 40 8.83 8.93 1.88
CA LYS A 40 9.74 7.79 1.71
C LYS A 40 9.10 6.69 0.86
N PHE A 41 7.84 6.35 1.14
CA PHE A 41 7.07 5.39 0.35
C PHE A 41 6.99 5.86 -1.11
N TRP A 42 6.65 7.13 -1.35
CA TRP A 42 6.53 7.69 -2.68
C TRP A 42 7.85 7.65 -3.47
N ASN A 43 8.97 7.94 -2.82
CA ASN A 43 10.29 7.88 -3.47
C ASN A 43 10.64 6.46 -3.92
N ASN A 44 10.34 5.44 -3.09
CA ASN A 44 10.61 4.04 -3.43
C ASN A 44 9.62 3.50 -4.47
N ALA A 45 8.32 3.77 -4.28
CA ALA A 45 7.27 3.34 -5.20
C ALA A 45 7.50 3.87 -6.62
N LYS A 46 8.02 5.10 -6.73
CA LYS A 46 8.42 5.71 -8.02
C LYS A 46 9.54 4.99 -8.75
N VAL A 47 10.33 4.15 -8.10
CA VAL A 47 11.44 3.43 -8.76
C VAL A 47 11.09 1.95 -8.91
N GLU A 48 10.46 1.36 -7.91
CA GLU A 48 10.23 -0.08 -7.83
C GLU A 48 8.88 -0.51 -8.43
N MET A 49 7.84 0.33 -8.38
CA MET A 49 6.49 -0.02 -8.83
C MET A 49 6.14 0.54 -10.20
N LEU A 50 7.12 1.12 -10.91
CA LEU A 50 6.90 1.57 -12.28
C LEU A 50 6.76 0.37 -13.22
N PRO A 51 5.89 0.46 -14.23
CA PRO A 51 5.90 -0.51 -15.31
C PRO A 51 7.29 -0.52 -15.97
N PRO A 52 7.80 -1.71 -16.37
CA PRO A 52 9.12 -1.85 -16.95
C PRO A 52 9.24 -1.04 -18.24
N LYS A 53 10.44 -0.52 -18.50
CA LYS A 53 10.70 0.21 -19.75
C LYS A 53 10.87 -0.77 -20.91
N THR A 54 10.64 -0.30 -22.12
CA THR A 54 10.87 -1.11 -23.34
C THR A 54 12.31 -1.61 -23.47
N SER A 55 13.27 -0.87 -22.89
CA SER A 55 14.68 -1.28 -22.80
C SER A 55 14.92 -2.52 -21.95
N ASP A 56 14.03 -2.84 -21.01
CA ASP A 56 14.24 -3.90 -20.01
C ASP A 56 13.70 -5.25 -20.51
N TRP A 57 12.88 -5.24 -21.57
CA TRP A 57 12.29 -6.44 -22.19
C TRP A 57 13.31 -7.52 -22.61
N PRO A 58 14.44 -7.19 -23.25
CA PRO A 58 15.45 -8.18 -23.59
C PRO A 58 16.02 -8.88 -22.35
N ALA A 59 16.23 -8.15 -21.25
CA ALA A 59 16.73 -8.71 -20.00
C ALA A 59 15.68 -9.63 -19.35
N ILE A 60 14.40 -9.22 -19.32
CA ILE A 60 13.30 -10.05 -18.81
C ILE A 60 13.20 -11.37 -19.59
N LYS A 61 13.24 -11.31 -20.92
CA LYS A 61 13.19 -12.52 -21.77
C LYS A 61 14.38 -13.45 -21.49
N LYS A 62 15.58 -12.89 -21.33
CA LYS A 62 16.78 -13.66 -20.98
C LYS A 62 16.63 -14.35 -19.63
N SER A 63 16.15 -13.66 -18.60
CA SER A 63 15.91 -14.24 -17.27
C SER A 63 14.88 -15.36 -17.31
N PHE A 64 13.82 -15.20 -18.10
CA PHE A 64 12.80 -16.24 -18.26
C PHE A 64 13.35 -17.50 -18.98
N MET A 65 14.16 -17.32 -20.01
CA MET A 65 14.84 -18.46 -20.66
C MET A 65 15.80 -19.16 -19.69
N GLY A 66 16.55 -18.41 -18.88
CA GLY A 66 17.43 -19.00 -17.87
C GLY A 66 16.67 -19.82 -16.82
N LEU A 67 15.48 -19.39 -16.41
CA LEU A 67 14.60 -20.16 -15.51
C LEU A 67 14.13 -21.46 -16.16
N LYS A 68 13.75 -21.42 -17.45
CA LYS A 68 13.38 -22.61 -18.21
C LYS A 68 14.53 -23.61 -18.28
N ASP A 69 15.73 -23.13 -18.59
CA ASP A 69 16.92 -23.99 -18.69
C ASP A 69 17.30 -24.57 -17.32
N ALA A 70 17.19 -23.80 -16.24
CA ALA A 70 17.40 -24.28 -14.88
C ALA A 70 16.39 -25.36 -14.47
N ALA A 71 15.13 -25.25 -14.91
CA ALA A 71 14.11 -26.26 -14.69
C ALA A 71 14.40 -27.56 -15.48
N LEU A 72 14.80 -27.44 -16.75
CA LEU A 72 15.13 -28.59 -17.60
C LEU A 72 16.40 -29.33 -17.14
N THR A 73 17.39 -28.59 -16.65
CA THR A 73 18.68 -29.15 -16.20
C THR A 73 18.64 -29.70 -14.78
N GLY A 74 17.52 -29.54 -14.05
CA GLY A 74 17.39 -30.02 -12.67
C GLY A 74 18.11 -29.15 -11.62
N LYS A 75 18.67 -28.00 -12.03
CA LYS A 75 19.46 -27.10 -11.18
C LYS A 75 18.67 -26.51 -10.00
N PHE A 76 17.34 -26.57 -10.06
CA PHE A 76 16.48 -26.16 -8.94
C PHE A 76 16.64 -27.05 -7.70
N LEU A 77 17.17 -28.27 -7.84
CA LEU A 77 17.44 -29.18 -6.72
C LEU A 77 18.64 -28.75 -5.88
N ASP A 78 19.56 -27.97 -6.46
CA ASP A 78 20.76 -27.47 -5.78
C ASP A 78 20.49 -26.18 -4.98
N VAL A 79 19.25 -25.69 -4.97
CA VAL A 79 18.87 -24.42 -4.32
C VAL A 79 18.71 -24.63 -2.82
N THR A 80 19.29 -23.73 -2.03
CA THR A 80 19.18 -23.81 -0.57
C THR A 80 17.75 -23.50 -0.11
N VAL A 81 17.33 -24.05 1.03
CA VAL A 81 15.98 -23.82 1.58
C VAL A 81 15.69 -22.32 1.78
N LYS A 82 16.71 -21.53 2.15
CA LYS A 82 16.59 -20.08 2.30
C LYS A 82 16.25 -19.40 0.98
N GLU A 83 16.95 -19.75 -0.09
CA GLU A 83 16.71 -19.18 -1.43
C GLU A 83 15.36 -19.62 -1.98
N ALA A 84 15.02 -20.91 -1.82
CA ALA A 84 13.72 -21.43 -2.21
C ALA A 84 12.58 -20.68 -1.50
N CYS A 85 12.70 -20.45 -0.19
CA CYS A 85 11.72 -19.69 0.59
C CYS A 85 11.56 -18.26 0.07
N VAL A 86 12.64 -17.52 -0.15
CA VAL A 86 12.59 -16.16 -0.70
C VAL A 86 11.92 -16.14 -2.08
N ASN A 87 12.29 -17.07 -2.97
CA ASN A 87 11.70 -17.16 -4.31
C ASN A 87 10.21 -17.50 -4.24
N THR A 88 9.78 -18.36 -3.32
CA THR A 88 8.35 -18.67 -3.12
C THR A 88 7.56 -17.47 -2.60
N LEU A 89 8.14 -16.64 -1.72
CA LEU A 89 7.49 -15.43 -1.24
C LEU A 89 7.30 -14.41 -2.36
N VAL A 90 8.30 -14.23 -3.22
CA VAL A 90 8.17 -13.37 -4.41
C VAL A 90 7.12 -13.92 -5.38
N ALA A 91 7.07 -15.24 -5.58
CA ALA A 91 6.03 -15.85 -6.42
C ALA A 91 4.62 -15.63 -5.84
N ALA A 92 4.46 -15.73 -4.52
CA ALA A 92 3.19 -15.44 -3.85
C ALA A 92 2.80 -13.96 -3.98
N GLU A 93 3.75 -13.03 -3.88
CA GLU A 93 3.51 -11.60 -4.08
C GLU A 93 2.97 -11.31 -5.49
N ILE A 94 3.56 -11.91 -6.53
CA ILE A 94 3.07 -11.80 -7.91
C ILE A 94 1.64 -12.33 -8.04
N ALA A 95 1.31 -13.44 -7.36
CA ALA A 95 -0.05 -13.97 -7.35
C ALA A 95 -1.05 -13.03 -6.63
N PHE A 96 -0.64 -12.37 -5.54
CA PHE A 96 -1.49 -11.37 -4.88
C PHE A 96 -1.77 -10.14 -5.74
N TRP A 97 -0.83 -9.72 -6.59
CA TRP A 97 -1.07 -8.66 -7.57
C TRP A 97 -2.20 -8.98 -8.55
N PHE A 98 -2.38 -10.26 -8.92
CA PHE A 98 -3.52 -10.68 -9.73
C PHE A 98 -4.86 -10.44 -9.01
N TYR A 99 -4.96 -10.80 -7.73
CA TYR A 99 -6.16 -10.56 -6.93
C TYR A 99 -6.44 -9.08 -6.69
N VAL A 100 -5.40 -8.25 -6.52
CA VAL A 100 -5.56 -6.78 -6.46
C VAL A 100 -6.14 -6.27 -7.79
N GLY A 101 -5.66 -6.78 -8.92
CA GLY A 101 -6.23 -6.49 -10.24
C GLY A 101 -7.71 -6.91 -10.34
N GLU A 102 -8.07 -8.07 -9.81
CA GLU A 102 -9.46 -8.53 -9.74
C GLU A 102 -10.33 -7.61 -8.86
N MET A 103 -9.82 -7.17 -7.69
CA MET A 103 -10.54 -6.20 -6.83
C MET A 103 -10.79 -4.87 -7.56
N ILE A 104 -9.81 -4.37 -8.32
CA ILE A 104 -9.97 -3.17 -9.16
C ILE A 104 -11.00 -3.43 -10.27
N GLY A 105 -10.94 -4.58 -10.94
CA GLY A 105 -11.87 -4.96 -12.01
C GLY A 105 -13.32 -5.09 -11.54
N ARG A 106 -13.52 -5.66 -10.34
CA ARG A 106 -14.84 -5.79 -9.69
C ARG A 106 -15.35 -4.51 -9.07
N ARG A 107 -14.46 -3.53 -8.83
CA ARG A 107 -14.74 -2.29 -8.07
C ARG A 107 -15.33 -2.55 -6.68
N SER A 108 -15.01 -3.68 -6.08
CA SER A 108 -15.43 -4.07 -4.74
C SER A 108 -14.27 -4.67 -3.98
N LEU A 109 -14.16 -4.29 -2.69
CA LEU A 109 -13.18 -4.88 -1.78
C LEU A 109 -13.64 -6.23 -1.24
N ILE A 110 -14.95 -6.49 -1.24
CA ILE A 110 -15.53 -7.72 -0.67
C ILE A 110 -16.56 -8.26 -1.65
N GLY A 111 -16.24 -9.42 -2.23
CA GLY A 111 -17.14 -10.14 -3.13
C GLY A 111 -17.51 -9.36 -4.40
N TYR A 112 -18.37 -9.97 -5.21
CA TYR A 112 -19.04 -9.27 -6.29
C TYR A 112 -20.25 -8.53 -5.72
N ASN A 113 -20.44 -7.30 -6.16
CA ASN A 113 -21.65 -6.55 -5.86
C ASN A 113 -22.74 -7.09 -6.80
N VAL A 114 -23.45 -8.12 -6.35
CA VAL A 114 -24.56 -8.78 -7.06
C VAL A 114 -25.89 -8.15 -6.68
#